data_AF-A0A417FKB1-F1
#
_entry.id   AF-A0A417FKB1-F1
#
_cell.length_a   1.000
_cell.length_b   1.000
_cell.length_c   1.000
_cell.angle_alpha   90.00
_cell.angle_beta   90.00
_cell.angle_gamma   90.00
#
_symmetry.space_group_name_H-M   'P 1'
#
loop_
_entity.id
_entity.type
_entity.pdbx_description
1 polymer ?
#
loop_
_entity_poly.entity_id
_entity_poly.type
_entity_poly.pdbx_seq_one_letter_code
_entity_poly.pdbx_strand_id
1 'polypeptide(L)'
;MLFQIYGEGAGWQLLGWLLVFTCLVLANEFARRSKMGGIICFGVIPALLTVYFIAIYVCAVLGMDWALNNDTYVHMTSWFHYAKLYAATAGCIGFMMLKYKWGIGKTEWFKVFPFVIVAVNILIAVVSDFESGIRGAMALAEYGDRWWLSSENVWLYGGWWNWVNGIAGILNILCMTGWWGIYSSKDKKDMLWPDMTWCFIIAYDLWNFEYTYNNLPTHTWYCGLALLLAPTFANALWNKGGWIQNRANTLALWCMFAQVFPLFQDASRFSVIPVLYADGFMDSAIRPTAVNPTMQGVIAIIALAANVLCFAFIIKRAKEQKKNPYKNEIFTDQKDFQIAMSRAE
;
A
#
# COMPACT_ATOMS: atom_id res chain seq x y z
N MET A 1 -7.62 -12.85 17.66
CA MET A 1 -8.35 -12.32 16.47
C MET A 1 -7.80 -10.93 16.17
N LEU A 2 -7.69 -10.56 14.89
CA LEU A 2 -7.16 -9.25 14.45
C LEU A 2 -8.28 -8.22 14.23
N PHE A 3 -9.46 -8.69 13.84
CA PHE A 3 -10.59 -7.87 13.47
C PHE A 3 -11.84 -8.31 14.19
N GLN A 4 -12.79 -7.38 14.32
CA GLN A 4 -14.10 -7.63 14.91
C GLN A 4 -15.05 -8.17 13.87
N ILE A 5 -14.84 -9.43 13.48
CA ILE A 5 -15.66 -10.15 12.50
C ILE A 5 -16.41 -11.24 13.24
N TYR A 6 -17.48 -10.85 13.91
CA TYR A 6 -18.36 -11.74 14.66
C TYR A 6 -19.80 -11.21 14.63
N GLY A 7 -20.78 -12.10 14.76
CA GLY A 7 -22.21 -11.75 14.73
C GLY A 7 -22.80 -11.66 13.31
N GLU A 8 -24.01 -11.10 13.21
CA GLU A 8 -24.82 -11.10 11.97
C GLU A 8 -24.20 -10.31 10.81
N GLY A 9 -23.31 -9.35 11.09
CA GLY A 9 -22.60 -8.54 10.09
C GLY A 9 -21.39 -9.22 9.45
N ALA A 10 -20.86 -10.31 10.03
CA ALA A 10 -19.62 -10.95 9.59
C ALA A 10 -19.67 -11.43 8.12
N GLY A 11 -20.83 -11.94 7.68
CA GLY A 11 -21.03 -12.38 6.30
C GLY A 11 -20.87 -11.24 5.30
N TRP A 12 -21.38 -10.05 5.61
CA TRP A 12 -21.24 -8.86 4.76
C TRP A 12 -19.80 -8.38 4.73
N GLN A 13 -19.11 -8.34 5.86
CA GLN A 13 -17.70 -7.94 5.95
C GLN A 13 -16.76 -8.83 5.11
N LEU A 14 -16.96 -10.16 5.19
CA LEU A 14 -16.21 -11.14 4.39
C LEU A 14 -16.56 -11.04 2.90
N LEU A 15 -17.83 -10.83 2.57
CA LEU A 15 -18.26 -10.61 1.19
C LEU A 15 -17.64 -9.33 0.61
N GLY A 16 -17.64 -8.24 1.37
CA GLY A 16 -17.01 -6.97 1.00
C GLY A 16 -15.54 -7.16 0.68
N TRP A 17 -14.82 -7.90 1.54
CA TRP A 17 -13.42 -8.27 1.30
C TRP A 17 -13.22 -9.05 -0.01
N LEU A 18 -14.02 -10.10 -0.21
CA LEU A 18 -13.94 -10.94 -1.41
C LEU A 18 -14.22 -10.13 -2.68
N LEU A 19 -15.21 -9.24 -2.65
CA LEU A 19 -15.55 -8.35 -3.76
C LEU A 19 -14.40 -7.40 -4.07
N VAL A 20 -13.87 -6.69 -3.07
CA VAL A 20 -12.74 -5.76 -3.25
C VAL A 20 -11.53 -6.49 -3.80
N PHE A 21 -11.16 -7.63 -3.20
CA PHE A 21 -10.05 -8.45 -3.65
C PHE A 21 -10.22 -8.87 -5.12
N THR A 22 -11.38 -9.43 -5.47
CA THR A 22 -11.67 -9.91 -6.82
C THR A 22 -11.65 -8.76 -7.84
N CYS A 23 -12.30 -7.63 -7.51
CA CYS A 23 -12.32 -6.45 -8.36
C CYS A 23 -10.93 -5.86 -8.57
N LEU A 24 -10.09 -5.77 -7.53
CA LEU A 24 -8.72 -5.27 -7.66
C LEU A 24 -7.87 -6.17 -8.56
N VAL A 25 -7.99 -7.50 -8.38
CA VAL A 25 -7.28 -8.48 -9.21
C VAL A 25 -7.70 -8.37 -10.68
N LEU A 26 -9.01 -8.28 -10.97
CA LEU A 26 -9.54 -8.16 -12.32
C LEU A 26 -9.22 -6.80 -12.97
N ALA A 27 -9.37 -5.70 -12.22
CA ALA A 27 -9.08 -4.36 -12.71
C ALA A 27 -7.58 -4.18 -12.98
N ASN A 28 -6.71 -4.73 -12.12
CA ASN A 28 -5.27 -4.78 -12.38
C ASN A 28 -4.97 -5.56 -13.67
N GLU A 29 -5.60 -6.72 -13.86
CA GLU A 29 -5.41 -7.51 -15.08
C GLU A 29 -5.86 -6.75 -16.34
N PHE A 30 -6.99 -6.05 -16.28
CA PHE A 30 -7.47 -5.20 -17.36
C PHE A 30 -6.49 -4.05 -17.67
N ALA A 31 -6.05 -3.32 -16.64
CA ALA A 31 -5.13 -2.20 -16.77
C ALA A 31 -3.76 -2.63 -17.33
N ARG A 32 -3.30 -3.83 -16.96
CA ARG A 32 -2.00 -4.39 -17.35
C ARG A 32 -1.98 -4.96 -18.77
N ARG A 33 -3.04 -5.67 -19.17
CA ARG A 33 -3.09 -6.43 -20.43
C ARG A 33 -2.94 -5.58 -21.69
N SER A 34 -3.41 -4.33 -21.66
CA SER A 34 -3.43 -3.48 -22.86
C SER A 34 -2.92 -2.07 -22.58
N LYS A 35 -2.35 -1.46 -23.63
CA LYS A 35 -1.91 -0.05 -23.61
C LYS A 35 -3.10 0.88 -23.31
N MET A 36 -4.24 0.61 -23.95
CA MET A 36 -5.46 1.40 -23.76
C MET A 36 -6.01 1.25 -22.35
N GLY A 37 -6.05 0.04 -21.79
CA GLY A 37 -6.47 -0.22 -20.41
C GLY A 37 -5.64 0.58 -19.40
N GLY A 38 -4.31 0.57 -19.55
CA GLY A 38 -3.42 1.37 -18.71
C GLY A 38 -3.64 2.88 -18.84
N ILE A 39 -3.83 3.40 -20.07
CA ILE A 39 -4.11 4.83 -20.30
C ILE A 39 -5.47 5.24 -19.73
N ILE A 40 -6.50 4.40 -19.86
CA ILE A 40 -7.83 4.68 -19.31
C ILE A 40 -7.74 4.70 -17.77
N CYS A 41 -7.16 3.67 -17.17
CA CYS A 41 -7.08 3.52 -15.72
C CYS A 41 -6.17 4.55 -15.05
N PHE A 42 -5.05 4.93 -15.65
CA PHE A 42 -4.03 5.78 -15.01
C PHE A 42 -3.84 7.14 -15.67
N GLY A 43 -4.59 7.44 -16.73
CA GLY A 43 -4.60 8.75 -17.39
C GLY A 43 -6.00 9.38 -17.40
N VAL A 44 -6.95 8.73 -18.08
CA VAL A 44 -8.30 9.29 -18.28
C VAL A 44 -9.08 9.36 -16.97
N ILE A 45 -9.17 8.25 -16.23
CA ILE A 45 -9.90 8.21 -14.95
C ILE A 45 -9.32 9.23 -13.95
N PRO A 46 -7.98 9.28 -13.70
CA PRO A 46 -7.40 10.31 -12.85
C PRO A 46 -7.71 11.73 -13.29
N ALA A 47 -7.67 12.02 -14.60
CA ALA A 47 -8.01 13.35 -15.11
C ALA A 47 -9.48 13.72 -14.83
N LEU A 48 -10.41 12.80 -15.05
CA LEU A 48 -11.82 12.99 -14.71
C LEU A 48 -12.03 13.19 -13.21
N LEU A 49 -11.32 12.42 -12.37
CA LEU A 49 -11.34 12.58 -10.92
C LEU A 49 -10.78 13.93 -10.49
N THR A 50 -9.69 14.41 -11.11
CA THR A 50 -9.15 15.75 -10.85
C THR A 50 -10.20 16.82 -11.13
N VAL A 51 -10.92 16.72 -12.27
CA VAL A 51 -12.01 17.65 -12.59
C VAL A 51 -13.15 17.55 -11.56
N TYR A 52 -13.53 16.33 -11.17
CA TYR A 52 -14.54 16.09 -10.13
C TYR A 52 -14.16 16.72 -8.78
N PHE A 53 -12.92 16.52 -8.32
CA PHE A 53 -12.44 17.10 -7.06
C PHE A 53 -12.42 18.63 -7.13
N ILE A 54 -11.85 19.21 -8.20
CA ILE A 54 -11.84 20.67 -8.38
C ILE A 54 -13.26 21.23 -8.38
N ALA A 55 -14.20 20.57 -9.08
CA ALA A 55 -15.59 20.98 -9.10
C ALA A 55 -16.20 21.00 -7.69
N ILE A 56 -16.01 19.94 -6.89
CA ILE A 56 -16.50 19.90 -5.50
C ILE A 56 -15.91 21.04 -4.67
N TYR A 57 -14.59 21.23 -4.70
CA TYR A 57 -13.96 22.28 -3.90
C TYR A 57 -14.41 23.68 -4.29
N VAL A 58 -14.51 23.98 -5.59
CA VAL A 58 -15.04 25.28 -6.07
C VAL A 58 -16.48 25.46 -5.62
N CYS A 59 -17.31 24.43 -5.76
CA CYS A 59 -18.70 24.46 -5.37
C CYS A 59 -18.92 24.61 -3.86
N ALA A 60 -18.05 23.99 -3.05
CA ALA A 60 -18.04 24.12 -1.60
C ALA A 60 -17.62 25.54 -1.16
N VAL A 61 -16.60 26.13 -1.81
CA VAL A 61 -16.19 27.52 -1.56
C VAL A 61 -17.29 28.51 -1.93
N LEU A 62 -18.09 28.21 -2.97
CA LEU A 62 -19.27 28.99 -3.35
C LEU A 62 -20.47 28.79 -2.41
N GLY A 63 -20.34 27.98 -1.36
CA GLY A 63 -21.37 27.78 -0.34
C GLY A 63 -22.54 26.90 -0.80
N MET A 64 -22.38 26.06 -1.83
CA MET A 64 -23.46 25.21 -2.30
C MET A 64 -23.64 23.98 -1.40
N ASP A 65 -24.85 23.81 -0.87
CA ASP A 65 -25.18 22.76 0.11
C ASP A 65 -24.83 21.34 -0.37
N TRP A 66 -25.04 21.02 -1.64
CA TRP A 66 -24.76 19.68 -2.18
C TRP A 66 -23.26 19.35 -2.19
N ALA A 67 -22.39 20.35 -2.33
CA ALA A 67 -20.94 20.17 -2.35
C ALA A 67 -20.36 20.14 -0.94
N LEU A 68 -20.92 20.95 -0.03
CA LEU A 68 -20.56 20.94 1.40
C LEU A 68 -20.92 19.62 2.08
N ASN A 69 -22.01 18.98 1.67
CA ASN A 69 -22.46 17.68 2.19
C ASN A 69 -21.97 16.48 1.35
N ASN A 70 -21.10 16.70 0.36
CA ASN A 70 -20.58 15.61 -0.45
C ASN A 70 -19.59 14.77 0.37
N ASP A 71 -19.74 13.44 0.37
CA ASP A 71 -18.89 12.54 1.16
C ASP A 71 -17.39 12.67 0.84
N THR A 72 -17.03 12.96 -0.42
CA THR A 72 -15.63 13.22 -0.80
C THR A 72 -15.10 14.50 -0.14
N TYR A 73 -15.94 15.52 0.03
CA TYR A 73 -15.56 16.75 0.73
C TYR A 73 -15.53 16.55 2.25
N VAL A 74 -16.48 15.81 2.81
CA VAL A 74 -16.57 15.61 4.27
C VAL A 74 -15.47 14.67 4.78
N HIS A 75 -15.18 13.58 4.06
CA HIS A 75 -14.32 12.51 4.56
C HIS A 75 -12.96 12.40 3.88
N MET A 76 -12.77 12.99 2.69
CA MET A 76 -11.56 12.78 1.87
C MET A 76 -10.78 14.08 1.57
N THR A 77 -10.92 15.10 2.41
CA THR A 77 -10.24 16.41 2.24
C THR A 77 -8.78 16.44 2.66
N SER A 78 -8.27 15.39 3.33
CA SER A 78 -6.87 15.34 3.76
C SER A 78 -5.91 15.35 2.57
N TRP A 79 -4.88 16.21 2.64
CA TRP A 79 -3.82 16.30 1.63
C TRP A 79 -3.17 14.95 1.33
N PHE A 80 -3.13 14.07 2.34
CA PHE A 80 -2.51 12.76 2.27
C PHE A 80 -3.21 11.82 1.28
N HIS A 81 -4.56 11.84 1.22
CA HIS A 81 -5.30 11.02 0.27
C HIS A 81 -4.97 11.39 -1.17
N TYR A 82 -4.93 12.70 -1.48
CA TYR A 82 -4.54 13.19 -2.81
C TYR A 82 -3.09 12.89 -3.13
N ALA A 83 -2.16 13.12 -2.17
CA ALA A 83 -0.76 12.82 -2.36
C ALA A 83 -0.54 11.33 -2.68
N LYS A 84 -1.22 10.43 -1.96
CA LYS A 84 -1.17 8.98 -2.24
C LYS A 84 -1.74 8.63 -3.62
N LEU A 85 -2.92 9.15 -3.97
CA LEU A 85 -3.53 8.88 -5.27
C LEU A 85 -2.60 9.29 -6.43
N TYR A 86 -2.11 10.53 -6.40
CA TYR A 86 -1.30 11.06 -7.50
C TYR A 86 0.11 10.45 -7.53
N ALA A 87 0.71 10.15 -6.38
CA ALA A 87 1.98 9.43 -6.33
C ALA A 87 1.85 8.00 -6.90
N ALA A 88 0.78 7.27 -6.54
CA ALA A 88 0.51 5.95 -7.09
C ALA A 88 0.24 6.00 -8.60
N THR A 89 -0.54 6.98 -9.05
CA THR A 89 -0.83 7.21 -10.48
C THR A 89 0.43 7.56 -11.27
N ALA A 90 1.28 8.46 -10.76
CA ALA A 90 2.56 8.81 -11.36
C ALA A 90 3.50 7.61 -11.43
N GLY A 91 3.53 6.76 -10.39
CA GLY A 91 4.23 5.48 -10.40
C GLY A 91 3.75 4.57 -11.53
N CYS A 92 2.44 4.39 -11.68
CA CYS A 92 1.83 3.60 -12.76
C CYS A 92 2.19 4.15 -14.15
N ILE A 93 2.13 5.47 -14.33
CA ILE A 93 2.54 6.13 -15.59
C ILE A 93 4.02 5.88 -15.87
N GLY A 94 4.90 6.04 -14.88
CA GLY A 94 6.33 5.77 -15.03
C GLY A 94 6.62 4.31 -15.38
N PHE A 95 5.87 3.36 -14.81
CA PHE A 95 5.99 1.95 -15.18
C PHE A 95 5.52 1.67 -16.60
N MET A 96 4.45 2.34 -17.06
CA MET A 96 4.04 2.29 -18.46
C MET A 96 5.11 2.87 -19.39
N MET A 97 5.78 3.96 -18.99
CA MET A 97 6.88 4.54 -19.77
C MET A 97 8.06 3.57 -19.89
N LEU A 98 8.43 2.87 -18.82
CA LEU A 98 9.46 1.81 -18.84
C LEU A 98 9.04 0.62 -19.71
N LYS A 99 7.86 0.09 -19.46
CA LYS A 99 7.29 -1.07 -20.16
C LYS A 99 7.17 -0.86 -21.67
N TYR A 100 6.68 0.31 -22.09
CA TYR A 100 6.49 0.63 -23.51
C TYR A 100 7.67 1.39 -24.12
N LYS A 101 8.73 1.64 -23.36
CA LYS A 101 9.90 2.43 -23.77
C LYS A 101 9.49 3.78 -24.38
N TRP A 102 8.64 4.54 -23.69
CA TRP A 102 8.20 5.88 -24.12
C TRP A 102 8.99 6.98 -23.44
N GLY A 103 9.39 8.02 -24.21
CA GLY A 103 10.11 9.18 -23.68
C GLY A 103 11.34 8.77 -22.85
N ILE A 104 11.39 9.23 -21.60
CA ILE A 104 12.47 8.92 -20.64
C ILE A 104 12.55 7.42 -20.28
N GLY A 105 11.49 6.65 -20.52
CA GLY A 105 11.47 5.19 -20.30
C GLY A 105 12.41 4.39 -21.21
N LYS A 106 13.00 5.02 -22.24
CA LYS A 106 14.05 4.42 -23.06
C LYS A 106 15.43 4.48 -22.42
N THR A 107 15.60 5.32 -21.40
CA THR A 107 16.92 5.63 -20.84
C THR A 107 17.29 4.64 -19.73
N GLU A 108 18.55 4.22 -19.71
CA GLU A 108 19.05 3.26 -18.73
C GLU A 108 19.00 3.82 -17.29
N TRP A 109 19.14 5.13 -17.11
CA TRP A 109 19.05 5.76 -15.80
C TRP A 109 17.63 5.69 -15.21
N PHE A 110 16.59 5.68 -16.06
CA PHE A 110 15.20 5.61 -15.59
C PHE A 110 14.81 4.22 -15.07
N LYS A 111 15.63 3.17 -15.30
CA LYS A 111 15.40 1.84 -14.71
C LYS A 111 15.43 1.83 -13.19
N VAL A 112 16.06 2.82 -12.55
CA VAL A 112 16.06 2.96 -11.08
C VAL A 112 14.74 3.55 -10.54
N PHE A 113 13.89 4.12 -11.42
CA PHE A 113 12.64 4.78 -11.01
C PHE A 113 11.71 3.90 -10.16
N PRO A 114 11.49 2.60 -10.49
CA PRO A 114 10.67 1.72 -9.66
C PRO A 114 11.22 1.53 -8.26
N PHE A 115 12.54 1.48 -8.09
CA PHE A 115 13.14 1.45 -6.75
C PHE A 115 12.85 2.76 -6.00
N VAL A 116 13.11 3.91 -6.63
CA VAL A 116 12.96 5.22 -5.98
C VAL A 116 11.52 5.47 -5.53
N ILE A 117 10.53 5.23 -6.39
CA ILE A 117 9.13 5.49 -6.05
C ILE A 117 8.65 4.59 -4.90
N VAL A 118 9.12 3.34 -4.85
CA VAL A 118 8.80 2.40 -3.77
C VAL A 118 9.49 2.79 -2.48
N ALA A 119 10.78 3.13 -2.53
CA ALA A 119 11.52 3.59 -1.36
C ALA A 119 10.86 4.84 -0.76
N VAL A 120 10.47 5.82 -1.58
CA VAL A 120 9.75 7.02 -1.13
C VAL A 120 8.41 6.64 -0.50
N ASN A 121 7.65 5.72 -1.10
CA ASN A 121 6.37 5.27 -0.55
C ASN A 121 6.53 4.61 0.83
N ILE A 122 7.56 3.78 1.00
CA ILE A 122 7.88 3.16 2.30
C ILE A 122 8.33 4.23 3.30
N LEU A 123 9.18 5.18 2.89
CA LEU A 123 9.67 6.25 3.77
C LEU A 123 8.53 7.12 4.30
N ILE A 124 7.52 7.45 3.48
CA ILE A 124 6.34 8.20 3.94
C ILE A 124 5.61 7.41 5.05
N ALA A 125 5.45 6.11 4.88
CA ALA A 125 4.85 5.25 5.89
C ALA A 125 5.71 5.15 7.17
N VAL A 126 7.03 5.07 7.04
CA VAL A 126 7.98 5.07 8.17
C VAL A 126 7.90 6.38 8.96
N VAL A 127 7.82 7.53 8.27
CA VAL A 127 7.66 8.84 8.93
C VAL A 127 6.32 8.90 9.67
N SER A 128 5.25 8.41 9.06
CA SER A 128 3.92 8.33 9.69
C SER A 128 3.92 7.42 10.93
N ASP A 129 4.64 6.29 10.90
CA ASP A 129 4.84 5.45 12.08
C ASP A 129 5.58 6.20 13.19
N PHE A 130 6.70 6.85 12.89
CA PHE A 130 7.44 7.61 13.90
C PHE A 130 6.62 8.79 14.45
N GLU A 131 5.85 9.48 13.60
CA GLU A 131 4.92 10.52 14.05
C GLU A 131 3.89 9.97 15.04
N SER A 132 3.23 8.86 14.71
CA SER A 132 2.29 8.18 15.60
C SER A 132 2.93 7.75 16.92
N GLY A 133 4.17 7.24 16.86
CA GLY A 133 4.93 6.86 18.05
C GLY A 133 5.27 8.05 18.96
N ILE A 134 5.64 9.20 18.38
CA ILE A 134 5.94 10.43 19.12
C ILE A 134 4.66 11.03 19.72
N ARG A 135 3.60 11.18 18.91
CA ARG A 135 2.33 11.74 19.36
C ARG A 135 1.66 10.87 20.41
N GLY A 136 1.73 9.55 20.28
CA GLY A 136 1.28 8.62 21.33
C GLY A 136 2.05 8.76 22.64
N ALA A 137 3.36 9.04 22.58
CA ALA A 137 4.16 9.31 23.78
C ALA A 137 3.83 10.67 24.41
N MET A 138 3.55 11.70 23.60
CA MET A 138 3.08 13.01 24.08
C MET A 138 1.70 12.90 24.74
N ALA A 139 0.77 12.18 24.11
CA ALA A 139 -0.54 11.91 24.68
C ALA A 139 -0.44 11.18 26.04
N LEU A 140 0.51 10.25 26.18
CA LEU A 140 0.75 9.53 27.43
C LEU A 140 1.17 10.47 28.56
N ALA A 141 2.01 11.45 28.25
CA ALA A 141 2.47 12.44 29.22
C ALA A 141 1.37 13.44 29.62
N GLU A 142 0.46 13.77 28.71
CA GLU A 142 -0.58 14.79 28.93
C GLU A 142 -1.88 14.22 29.50
N TYR A 143 -2.33 13.07 29.01
CA TYR A 143 -3.65 12.50 29.30
C TYR A 143 -3.60 11.15 30.02
N GLY A 144 -2.42 10.53 30.15
CA GLY A 144 -2.27 9.21 30.76
C GLY A 144 -2.63 8.01 29.85
N ASP A 145 -3.01 8.26 28.60
CA ASP A 145 -3.23 7.26 27.56
C ASP A 145 -2.48 7.62 26.27
N ARG A 146 -2.46 6.75 25.25
CA ARG A 146 -1.69 6.97 24.01
C ARG A 146 -2.56 7.31 22.80
N TRP A 147 -3.82 7.71 23.03
CA TRP A 147 -4.74 8.09 21.98
C TRP A 147 -4.44 9.49 21.48
N TRP A 148 -4.35 9.62 20.17
CA TRP A 148 -4.26 10.91 19.51
C TRP A 148 -5.11 10.91 18.24
N LEU A 149 -5.70 12.05 17.90
CA LEU A 149 -6.53 12.20 16.71
C LEU A 149 -5.65 12.57 15.51
N SER A 150 -5.69 11.76 14.46
CA SER A 150 -4.94 12.00 13.24
C SER A 150 -5.52 13.16 12.43
N SER A 151 -4.73 13.69 11.49
CA SER A 151 -5.20 14.67 10.50
C SER A 151 -6.26 14.12 9.54
N GLU A 152 -6.48 12.80 9.54
CA GLU A 152 -7.53 12.10 8.81
C GLU A 152 -8.79 11.89 9.67
N ASN A 153 -8.88 12.54 10.84
CA ASN A 153 -9.98 12.38 11.80
C ASN A 153 -10.14 10.94 12.32
N VAL A 154 -9.04 10.19 12.42
CA VAL A 154 -9.02 8.83 12.95
C VAL A 154 -8.26 8.80 14.26
N TRP A 155 -8.84 8.21 15.31
CA TRP A 155 -8.14 8.00 16.58
C TRP A 155 -7.11 6.90 16.44
N LEU A 156 -5.84 7.23 16.67
CA LEU A 156 -4.71 6.30 16.57
C LEU A 156 -4.12 6.05 17.95
N TYR A 157 -3.71 4.81 18.20
CA TYR A 157 -3.04 4.42 19.43
C TYR A 157 -1.54 4.22 19.17
N GLY A 158 -0.76 5.23 19.52
CA GLY A 158 0.68 5.24 19.26
C GLY A 158 1.48 4.47 20.31
N GLY A 159 2.57 3.80 19.92
CA GLY A 159 3.40 3.09 20.88
C GLY A 159 4.73 2.58 20.34
N TRP A 160 5.33 1.65 21.08
CA TRP A 160 6.64 1.08 20.70
C TRP A 160 6.56 0.24 19.41
N TRP A 161 5.38 -0.34 19.12
CA TRP A 161 5.12 -1.06 17.87
C TRP A 161 5.32 -0.17 16.64
N ASN A 162 4.96 1.12 16.70
CA ASN A 162 5.22 2.05 15.61
C ASN A 162 6.72 2.25 15.35
N TRP A 163 7.53 2.38 16.41
CA TRP A 163 8.98 2.48 16.28
C TRP A 163 9.58 1.22 15.65
N VAL A 164 9.15 0.05 16.12
CA VAL A 164 9.58 -1.24 15.59
C VAL A 164 9.19 -1.39 14.12
N ASN A 165 7.97 -1.00 13.75
CA ASN A 165 7.51 -1.07 12.37
C ASN A 165 8.23 -0.06 11.46
N GLY A 166 8.50 1.16 11.95
CA GLY A 166 9.31 2.15 11.22
C GLY A 166 10.72 1.62 10.93
N ILE A 167 11.37 0.97 11.89
CA ILE A 167 12.67 0.31 11.70
C ILE A 167 12.56 -0.84 10.69
N ALA A 168 11.52 -1.66 10.79
CA ALA A 168 11.26 -2.73 9.82
C ALA A 168 11.07 -2.19 8.39
N GLY A 169 10.46 -1.01 8.23
CA GLY A 169 10.31 -0.34 6.93
C GLY A 169 11.64 0.14 6.35
N ILE A 170 12.53 0.68 7.18
CA ILE A 170 13.90 1.03 6.74
C ILE A 170 14.63 -0.24 6.28
N LEU A 171 14.56 -1.33 7.03
CA LEU A 171 15.11 -2.62 6.62
C LEU A 171 14.48 -3.13 5.33
N ASN A 172 13.17 -2.96 5.15
CA ASN A 172 12.47 -3.36 3.94
C ASN A 172 13.03 -2.67 2.68
N ILE A 173 13.34 -1.36 2.77
CA ILE A 173 13.99 -0.63 1.67
C ILE A 173 15.34 -1.26 1.32
N LEU A 174 16.11 -1.64 2.35
CA LEU A 174 17.41 -2.29 2.17
C LEU A 174 17.29 -3.73 1.63
N CYS A 175 16.12 -4.37 1.74
CA CYS A 175 15.87 -5.67 1.14
C CYS A 175 15.59 -5.61 -0.37
N MET A 176 15.39 -4.42 -0.96
CA MET A 176 15.23 -4.31 -2.41
C MET A 176 16.57 -4.47 -3.12
N THR A 177 16.69 -5.50 -3.96
CA THR A 177 17.92 -5.84 -4.70
C THR A 177 17.76 -5.66 -6.20
N GLY A 178 18.89 -5.62 -6.92
CA GLY A 178 18.93 -5.53 -8.38
C GLY A 178 18.21 -4.30 -8.95
N TRP A 179 18.56 -3.09 -8.51
CA TRP A 179 17.80 -1.86 -8.83
C TRP A 179 17.75 -1.52 -10.34
N TRP A 180 18.71 -2.04 -11.12
CA TRP A 180 18.75 -1.88 -12.58
C TRP A 180 18.21 -3.11 -13.34
N GLY A 181 17.84 -4.19 -12.63
CA GLY A 181 17.29 -5.44 -13.20
C GLY A 181 15.82 -5.33 -13.59
N ILE A 182 15.46 -4.25 -14.29
CA ILE A 182 14.10 -4.01 -14.79
C ILE A 182 14.03 -4.41 -16.25
N TYR A 183 13.12 -5.34 -16.57
CA TYR A 183 12.92 -5.86 -17.91
C TYR A 183 11.48 -5.62 -18.37
N SER A 184 11.26 -5.69 -19.68
CA SER A 184 9.92 -5.75 -20.27
C SER A 184 9.63 -7.19 -20.66
N SER A 185 8.38 -7.64 -20.52
CA SER A 185 8.01 -8.97 -21.01
C SER A 185 8.02 -9.03 -22.54
N LYS A 186 8.28 -10.21 -23.13
CA LYS A 186 8.16 -10.49 -24.58
C LYS A 186 6.84 -10.01 -25.19
N ASP A 187 5.75 -10.21 -24.45
CA ASP A 187 4.40 -9.79 -24.87
C ASP A 187 4.14 -8.28 -24.69
N LYS A 188 5.10 -7.51 -24.17
CA LYS A 188 4.99 -6.09 -23.79
C LYS A 188 3.77 -5.80 -22.90
N LYS A 189 3.37 -6.79 -22.09
CA LYS A 189 2.26 -6.71 -21.12
C LYS A 189 2.75 -6.40 -19.70
N ASP A 190 3.98 -6.77 -19.36
CA ASP A 190 4.51 -6.63 -18.00
C ASP A 190 5.85 -5.88 -17.96
N MET A 191 6.01 -5.11 -16.89
CA MET A 191 7.30 -4.71 -16.37
C MET A 191 7.72 -5.75 -15.33
N LEU A 192 8.92 -6.30 -15.51
CA LEU A 192 9.46 -7.37 -14.68
C LEU A 192 10.59 -6.83 -13.83
N TRP A 193 10.53 -7.11 -12.54
CA TRP A 193 11.62 -6.95 -11.58
C TRP A 193 11.86 -8.30 -10.88
N PRO A 194 12.63 -9.21 -11.51
CA PRO A 194 12.74 -10.61 -11.09
C PRO A 194 13.39 -10.83 -9.73
N ASP A 195 14.25 -9.89 -9.30
CA ASP A 195 14.98 -9.96 -8.03
C ASP A 195 14.08 -9.67 -6.81
N MET A 196 12.83 -9.21 -7.05
CA MET A 196 11.77 -9.12 -6.03
C MET A 196 11.18 -10.51 -5.75
N THR A 197 11.91 -11.30 -4.98
CA THR A 197 11.52 -12.68 -4.64
C THR A 197 10.33 -12.74 -3.68
N TRP A 198 9.75 -13.93 -3.54
CA TRP A 198 8.68 -14.17 -2.55
C TRP A 198 9.09 -13.80 -1.12
N CYS A 199 10.37 -13.94 -0.75
CA CYS A 199 10.89 -13.54 0.55
C CYS A 199 10.69 -12.04 0.79
N PHE A 200 11.04 -11.22 -0.22
CA PHE A 200 10.85 -9.77 -0.16
C PHE A 200 9.36 -9.43 -0.09
N ILE A 201 8.54 -10.06 -0.92
CA ILE A 201 7.09 -9.81 -0.96
C ILE A 201 6.44 -10.08 0.39
N ILE A 202 6.77 -11.21 1.05
CA ILE A 202 6.23 -11.52 2.38
C ILE A 202 6.72 -10.52 3.43
N ALA A 203 8.03 -10.21 3.44
CA ALA A 203 8.58 -9.24 4.39
C ALA A 203 7.95 -7.85 4.21
N TYR A 204 7.70 -7.46 2.97
CA TYR A 204 6.99 -6.24 2.61
C TYR A 204 5.54 -6.29 3.08
N ASP A 205 4.79 -7.34 2.74
CA ASP A 205 3.36 -7.42 3.02
C ASP A 205 3.09 -7.43 4.52
N LEU A 206 3.93 -8.12 5.32
CA LEU A 206 3.83 -8.10 6.79
C LEU A 206 4.09 -6.70 7.37
N TRP A 207 5.13 -6.01 6.88
CA TRP A 207 5.44 -4.65 7.32
C TRP A 207 4.33 -3.65 6.94
N ASN A 208 3.80 -3.76 5.72
CA ASN A 208 2.77 -2.86 5.26
C ASN A 208 1.42 -3.14 5.93
N PHE A 209 1.12 -4.41 6.20
CA PHE A 209 -0.04 -4.78 7.01
C PHE A 209 0.04 -4.13 8.39
N GLU A 210 1.18 -4.24 9.07
CA GLU A 210 1.38 -3.59 10.37
C GLU A 210 1.26 -2.07 10.30
N TYR A 211 1.85 -1.45 9.27
CA TYR A 211 1.70 -0.02 9.04
C TYR A 211 0.22 0.38 8.93
N THR A 212 -0.56 -0.37 8.14
CA THR A 212 -1.99 -0.11 8.00
C THR A 212 -2.76 -0.41 9.28
N TYR A 213 -2.36 -1.42 10.07
CA TYR A 213 -2.99 -1.76 11.35
C TYR A 213 -2.75 -0.67 12.41
N ASN A 214 -1.59 0.00 12.34
CA ASN A 214 -1.22 1.06 13.28
C ASN A 214 -1.70 2.46 12.91
N ASN A 215 -1.60 2.83 11.63
CA ASN A 215 -1.81 4.21 11.19
C ASN A 215 -3.06 4.39 10.33
N LEU A 216 -3.66 3.30 9.84
CA LEU A 216 -4.89 3.32 9.04
C LEU A 216 -5.87 2.24 9.51
N PRO A 217 -6.20 2.19 10.82
CA PRO A 217 -6.88 1.06 11.45
C PRO A 217 -8.28 0.78 10.84
N THR A 218 -9.01 1.81 10.42
CA THR A 218 -10.30 1.66 9.71
C THR A 218 -10.16 1.08 8.30
N HIS A 219 -8.99 1.27 7.68
CA HIS A 219 -8.73 0.81 6.33
C HIS A 219 -8.00 -0.54 6.29
N THR A 220 -7.48 -1.03 7.41
CA THR A 220 -6.59 -2.20 7.44
C THR A 220 -7.21 -3.47 6.84
N TRP A 221 -8.52 -3.65 6.97
CA TRP A 221 -9.21 -4.80 6.39
C TRP A 221 -9.13 -4.84 4.86
N TYR A 222 -9.23 -3.67 4.22
CA TYR A 222 -9.15 -3.56 2.76
C TYR A 222 -7.72 -3.24 2.29
N CYS A 223 -7.11 -2.17 2.81
CA CYS A 223 -5.75 -1.75 2.49
C CYS A 223 -4.68 -2.75 2.95
N GLY A 224 -4.85 -3.34 4.13
CA GLY A 224 -3.86 -4.25 4.73
C GLY A 224 -4.03 -5.71 4.28
N LEU A 225 -5.23 -6.16 3.96
CA LEU A 225 -5.42 -7.54 3.47
C LEU A 225 -5.71 -7.59 1.97
N ALA A 226 -6.84 -7.07 1.51
CA ALA A 226 -7.27 -7.23 0.12
C ALA A 226 -6.26 -6.60 -0.87
N LEU A 227 -5.80 -5.38 -0.58
CA LEU A 227 -4.90 -4.63 -1.45
C LEU A 227 -3.48 -5.18 -1.48
N LEU A 228 -2.98 -5.77 -0.38
CA LEU A 228 -1.67 -6.43 -0.34
C LEU A 228 -1.71 -7.82 -0.96
N LEU A 229 -2.79 -8.57 -0.73
CA LEU A 229 -2.93 -9.91 -1.28
C LEU A 229 -3.19 -9.91 -2.79
N ALA A 230 -3.92 -8.93 -3.33
CA ALA A 230 -4.20 -8.84 -4.77
C ALA A 230 -2.93 -8.87 -5.67
N PRO A 231 -1.92 -7.99 -5.46
CA PRO A 231 -0.70 -8.02 -6.26
C PRO A 231 0.18 -9.25 -5.98
N THR A 232 0.15 -9.77 -4.75
CA THR A 232 0.88 -10.98 -4.36
C THR A 232 0.29 -12.22 -5.03
N PHE A 233 -1.04 -12.34 -5.08
CA PHE A 233 -1.77 -13.37 -5.82
C PHE A 233 -1.49 -13.29 -7.33
N ALA A 234 -1.62 -12.10 -7.92
CA ALA A 234 -1.38 -11.89 -9.34
C ALA A 234 0.07 -12.27 -9.71
N ASN A 235 1.05 -11.84 -8.93
CA ASN A 235 2.46 -12.19 -9.15
C ASN A 235 2.73 -13.68 -8.96
N ALA A 236 2.11 -14.33 -7.97
CA ALA A 236 2.34 -15.74 -7.70
C ALA A 236 1.78 -16.65 -8.79
N LEU A 237 0.62 -16.32 -9.37
CA LEU A 237 -0.12 -17.22 -10.26
C LEU A 237 -0.12 -16.79 -11.74
N TRP A 238 -0.10 -15.49 -12.05
CA TRP A 238 -0.31 -15.00 -13.41
C TRP A 238 0.91 -14.35 -14.04
N ASN A 239 1.64 -13.53 -13.29
CA ASN A 239 2.73 -12.73 -13.85
C ASN A 239 3.95 -12.64 -12.93
N LYS A 240 4.62 -13.78 -12.68
CA LYS A 240 5.89 -13.86 -11.95
C LYS A 240 6.90 -12.79 -12.39
N GLY A 241 7.38 -12.03 -11.41
CA GLY A 241 8.29 -10.88 -11.59
C GLY A 241 7.57 -9.55 -11.79
N GLY A 242 6.24 -9.53 -11.94
CA GLY A 242 5.43 -8.32 -12.15
C GLY A 242 4.84 -7.72 -10.88
N TRP A 243 5.24 -8.21 -9.69
CA TRP A 243 4.66 -7.79 -8.41
C TRP A 243 4.57 -6.28 -8.24
N ILE A 244 5.65 -5.55 -8.57
CA ILE A 244 5.68 -4.12 -8.33
C ILE A 244 4.70 -3.34 -9.20
N GLN A 245 4.54 -3.77 -10.45
CA GLN A 245 3.57 -3.19 -11.36
C GLN A 245 2.15 -3.48 -10.86
N ASN A 246 1.87 -4.73 -10.49
CA ASN A 246 0.57 -5.10 -9.93
C ASN A 246 0.24 -4.26 -8.69
N ARG A 247 1.23 -4.09 -7.81
CA ARG A 247 1.09 -3.33 -6.57
C ARG A 247 0.72 -1.88 -6.83
N ALA A 248 1.46 -1.19 -7.70
CA ALA A 248 1.17 0.21 -8.01
C ALA A 248 -0.21 0.36 -8.63
N ASN A 249 -0.57 -0.54 -9.56
CA ASN A 249 -1.88 -0.55 -10.20
C ASN A 249 -3.01 -0.76 -9.18
N THR A 250 -2.93 -1.78 -8.33
CA THR A 250 -3.98 -2.06 -7.33
C THR A 250 -4.08 -0.94 -6.31
N LEU A 251 -2.96 -0.35 -5.89
CA LEU A 251 -2.94 0.80 -5.00
C LEU A 251 -3.61 2.02 -5.64
N ALA A 252 -3.26 2.37 -6.87
CA ALA A 252 -3.83 3.51 -7.57
C ALA A 252 -5.34 3.33 -7.78
N LEU A 253 -5.77 2.16 -8.26
CA LEU A 253 -7.19 1.84 -8.47
C LEU A 253 -7.98 1.88 -7.16
N TRP A 254 -7.39 1.37 -6.06
CA TRP A 254 -8.01 1.44 -4.75
C TRP A 254 -8.13 2.87 -4.23
N CYS A 255 -7.08 3.68 -4.33
CA CYS A 255 -7.12 5.08 -3.91
C CYS A 255 -8.20 5.87 -4.69
N MET A 256 -8.34 5.62 -6.00
CA MET A 256 -9.41 6.20 -6.80
C MET A 256 -10.79 5.83 -6.28
N PHE A 257 -11.01 4.54 -6.00
CA PHE A 257 -12.29 4.05 -5.46
C PHE A 257 -12.59 4.61 -4.07
N ALA A 258 -11.62 4.54 -3.15
CA ALA A 258 -11.76 4.99 -1.77
C ALA A 258 -12.08 6.48 -1.65
N GLN A 259 -11.56 7.33 -2.54
CA GLN A 259 -11.87 8.76 -2.53
C GLN A 259 -13.27 9.10 -3.07
N VAL A 260 -13.79 8.29 -3.99
CA VAL A 260 -15.14 8.46 -4.54
C VAL A 260 -16.19 7.87 -3.60
N PHE A 261 -15.87 6.76 -2.93
CA PHE A 261 -16.79 6.04 -2.05
C PHE A 261 -16.20 5.82 -0.64
N PRO A 262 -15.92 6.89 0.11
CA PRO A 262 -15.26 6.80 1.42
C PRO A 262 -16.08 5.98 2.43
N LEU A 263 -17.41 6.16 2.42
CA LEU A 263 -18.32 5.48 3.34
C LEU A 263 -18.31 3.95 3.20
N PHE A 264 -17.85 3.40 2.06
CA PHE A 264 -17.76 1.95 1.86
C PHE A 264 -16.92 1.29 2.97
N GLN A 265 -15.80 1.89 3.32
CA GLN A 265 -14.86 1.39 4.33
C GLN A 265 -15.12 1.99 5.71
N ASP A 266 -15.63 3.23 5.77
CA ASP A 266 -15.73 3.96 7.04
C ASP A 266 -17.06 3.76 7.77
N ALA A 267 -18.19 3.66 7.07
CA ALA A 267 -19.52 3.70 7.70
C ALA A 267 -20.58 2.77 7.07
N SER A 268 -20.19 1.79 6.26
CA SER A 268 -21.12 0.84 5.63
C SER A 268 -21.21 -0.50 6.37
N ARG A 269 -22.16 -1.36 5.99
CA ARG A 269 -22.22 -2.77 6.43
C ARG A 269 -20.98 -3.61 6.10
N PHE A 270 -20.10 -3.07 5.25
CA PHE A 270 -18.83 -3.66 4.86
C PHE A 270 -17.67 -3.13 5.73
N SER A 271 -17.88 -2.17 6.63
CA SER A 271 -16.82 -1.65 7.50
C SER A 271 -16.36 -2.73 8.48
N VAL A 272 -15.05 -2.76 8.72
CA VAL A 272 -14.42 -3.71 9.63
C VAL A 272 -13.46 -2.96 10.52
N ILE A 273 -13.64 -3.11 11.82
CA ILE A 273 -12.87 -2.41 12.83
C ILE A 273 -11.88 -3.41 13.46
N PRO A 274 -10.61 -3.03 13.65
CA PRO A 274 -9.63 -3.88 14.30
C PRO A 274 -9.98 -4.08 15.77
N VAL A 275 -9.46 -5.15 16.38
CA VAL A 275 -9.66 -5.40 17.83
C VAL A 275 -9.04 -4.33 18.71
N LEU A 276 -8.20 -3.45 18.14
CA LEU A 276 -7.63 -2.28 18.79
C LEU A 276 -8.70 -1.44 19.50
N TYR A 277 -9.80 -1.15 18.82
CA TYR A 277 -10.93 -0.41 19.39
C TYR A 277 -11.79 -1.36 20.22
N ALA A 278 -11.40 -1.59 21.47
CA ALA A 278 -12.10 -2.53 22.33
C ALA A 278 -13.57 -2.12 22.60
N ASP A 279 -13.90 -0.84 22.43
CA ASP A 279 -15.27 -0.30 22.48
C ASP A 279 -16.15 -0.72 21.28
N GLY A 280 -15.56 -1.28 20.22
CA GLY A 280 -16.28 -1.83 19.07
C GLY A 280 -16.63 -0.82 17.96
N PHE A 281 -16.27 0.46 18.11
CA PHE A 281 -16.51 1.50 17.11
C PHE A 281 -15.34 2.48 16.99
N MET A 282 -15.31 3.26 15.91
CA MET A 282 -14.40 4.38 15.69
C MET A 282 -15.25 5.59 15.25
N ASP A 283 -15.23 6.67 16.03
CA ASP A 283 -15.85 7.94 15.68
C ASP A 283 -14.84 9.07 15.96
N SER A 284 -14.63 9.94 14.99
CA SER A 284 -13.75 11.12 15.13
C SER A 284 -14.12 12.03 16.30
N ALA A 285 -15.43 12.18 16.60
CA ALA A 285 -15.94 13.08 17.62
C ALA A 285 -15.85 12.50 19.03
N ILE A 286 -15.66 11.18 19.15
CA ILE A 286 -15.69 10.46 20.42
C ILE A 286 -14.33 9.81 20.65
N ARG A 287 -13.60 10.30 21.67
CA ARG A 287 -12.33 9.70 22.09
C ARG A 287 -12.57 8.27 22.59
N PRO A 288 -11.88 7.25 22.06
CA PRO A 288 -11.99 5.87 22.55
C PRO A 288 -11.57 5.75 24.02
N THR A 289 -12.23 4.87 24.76
CA THR A 289 -12.01 4.66 26.19
C THR A 289 -11.38 3.31 26.51
N ALA A 290 -11.54 2.32 25.63
CA ALA A 290 -10.92 1.01 25.76
C ALA A 290 -9.99 0.71 24.58
N VAL A 291 -8.90 -0.01 24.87
CA VAL A 291 -7.85 -0.30 23.89
C VAL A 291 -7.28 -1.70 24.05
N ASN A 292 -7.00 -2.37 22.93
CA ASN A 292 -6.27 -3.64 22.90
C ASN A 292 -5.06 -3.58 21.93
N PRO A 293 -3.89 -3.14 22.42
CA PRO A 293 -2.70 -2.98 21.59
C PRO A 293 -1.91 -4.29 21.39
N THR A 294 -2.36 -5.42 21.95
CA THR A 294 -1.60 -6.68 21.92
C THR A 294 -1.24 -7.10 20.50
N MET A 295 -2.18 -6.99 19.56
CA MET A 295 -1.92 -7.39 18.17
C MET A 295 -0.95 -6.45 17.44
N GLN A 296 -0.96 -5.14 17.74
CA GLN A 296 0.04 -4.21 17.19
C GLN A 296 1.46 -4.68 17.59
N GLY A 297 1.66 -4.98 18.88
CA GLY A 297 2.95 -5.48 19.35
C GLY A 297 3.38 -6.81 18.70
N VAL A 298 2.45 -7.76 18.56
CA VAL A 298 2.74 -9.08 17.97
C VAL A 298 3.11 -8.96 16.50
N ILE A 299 2.32 -8.23 15.71
CA ILE A 299 2.57 -8.08 14.27
C ILE A 299 3.84 -7.27 14.04
N ALA A 300 4.12 -6.20 14.81
CA ALA A 300 5.36 -5.44 14.71
C ALA A 300 6.62 -6.32 14.87
N ILE A 301 6.62 -7.23 15.85
CA ILE A 301 7.73 -8.18 16.05
C ILE A 301 7.84 -9.14 14.86
N ILE A 302 6.72 -9.67 14.36
CA ILE A 302 6.70 -10.57 13.20
C ILE A 302 7.24 -9.85 11.95
N ALA A 303 6.78 -8.62 11.70
CA ALA A 303 7.22 -7.80 10.58
C ALA A 303 8.72 -7.50 10.67
N LEU A 304 9.23 -7.12 11.85
CA LEU A 304 10.66 -6.90 12.06
C LEU A 304 11.46 -8.19 11.81
N ALA A 305 11.04 -9.32 12.40
CA ALA A 305 11.73 -10.59 12.25
C ALA A 305 11.79 -11.04 10.78
N ALA A 306 10.67 -10.92 10.05
CA ALA A 306 10.62 -11.24 8.62
C ALA A 306 11.58 -10.38 7.79
N ASN A 307 11.64 -9.07 8.05
CA ASN A 307 12.56 -8.16 7.36
C ASN A 307 14.04 -8.44 7.71
N VAL A 308 14.36 -8.71 8.98
CA VAL A 308 15.71 -9.09 9.41
C VAL A 308 16.15 -10.40 8.74
N LEU A 309 15.28 -11.41 8.71
CA LEU A 309 15.58 -12.70 8.06
C LEU A 309 15.77 -12.54 6.54
N CYS A 310 14.90 -11.76 5.89
CA CYS A 310 15.03 -11.46 4.46
C CYS A 310 16.36 -10.74 4.17
N PHE A 311 16.70 -9.71 4.96
CA PHE A 311 17.94 -8.98 4.83
C PHE A 311 19.16 -9.88 5.05
N ALA A 312 19.17 -10.69 6.12
CA ALA A 312 20.24 -11.64 6.39
C ALA A 312 20.43 -12.64 5.24
N PHE A 313 19.33 -13.13 4.66
CA PHE A 313 19.37 -14.02 3.50
C PHE A 313 19.98 -13.35 2.27
N ILE A 314 19.60 -12.10 1.97
CA ILE A 314 20.19 -11.30 0.88
C ILE A 314 21.69 -11.13 1.09
N ILE A 315 22.11 -10.71 2.29
CA ILE A 315 23.52 -10.48 2.60
C ILE A 315 24.33 -11.77 2.51
N LYS A 316 23.80 -12.89 3.01
CA LYS A 316 24.44 -14.20 2.89
C LYS A 316 24.71 -14.53 1.41
N ARG A 317 23.70 -14.44 0.56
CA ARG A 317 23.83 -14.74 -0.88
C ARG A 317 24.76 -13.76 -1.60
N ALA A 318 24.68 -12.47 -1.29
CA ALA A 318 25.56 -11.46 -1.84
C ALA A 318 27.04 -11.76 -1.55
N LYS A 319 27.35 -12.22 -0.33
CA LYS A 319 28.69 -12.65 0.07
C LYS A 319 29.14 -13.91 -0.65
N GLU A 320 28.28 -14.94 -0.72
CA GLU A 320 28.58 -16.20 -1.40
C GLU A 320 28.86 -15.99 -2.90
N GLN A 321 28.10 -15.10 -3.55
CA GLN A 321 28.25 -14.79 -4.98
C GLN A 321 29.27 -13.69 -5.26
N LYS A 322 29.81 -13.03 -4.23
CA LYS A 322 30.70 -11.85 -4.34
C LYS A 322 30.13 -10.73 -5.22
N LYS A 323 28.81 -10.50 -5.12
CA LYS A 323 28.07 -9.50 -5.89
C LYS A 323 27.55 -8.39 -4.98
N ASN A 324 27.41 -7.18 -5.52
CA ASN A 324 26.72 -6.11 -4.82
C ASN A 324 25.19 -6.29 -5.00
N PRO A 325 24.42 -6.48 -3.92
CA PRO A 325 22.99 -6.77 -4.02
C PRO A 325 22.15 -5.63 -4.60
N TYR A 326 22.64 -4.41 -4.58
CA TYR A 326 21.92 -3.24 -5.08
C TYR A 326 22.20 -2.99 -6.57
N LYS A 327 23.40 -3.38 -7.05
CA LYS A 327 23.80 -3.21 -8.45
C LYS A 327 23.57 -4.45 -9.30
N ASN A 328 23.56 -5.63 -8.69
CA ASN A 328 23.48 -6.91 -9.37
C ASN A 328 22.31 -7.74 -8.84
N GLU A 329 21.78 -8.59 -9.69
CA GLU A 329 20.76 -9.58 -9.32
C GLU A 329 21.41 -10.72 -8.52
N ILE A 330 20.76 -11.08 -7.41
CA ILE A 330 21.28 -12.04 -6.42
C ILE A 330 20.52 -13.37 -6.46
N PHE A 331 19.32 -13.38 -7.04
CA PHE A 331 18.43 -14.54 -7.02
C PHE A 331 18.36 -15.29 -8.36
N THR A 332 19.36 -15.12 -9.22
CA THR A 332 19.40 -15.64 -10.60
C THR A 332 19.18 -17.16 -10.74
N ASP A 333 19.55 -17.91 -9.70
CA ASP A 333 19.43 -19.37 -9.61
C ASP A 333 18.07 -19.86 -9.08
N GLN A 334 17.24 -18.97 -8.53
CA GLN A 334 15.94 -19.36 -8.01
C GLN A 334 14.94 -19.63 -9.13
N LYS A 335 14.09 -20.64 -8.92
CA LYS A 335 13.02 -21.03 -9.85
C LYS A 335 12.14 -19.84 -10.26
N ASP A 336 11.70 -19.04 -9.27
CA ASP A 336 10.84 -17.88 -9.53
C ASP A 336 11.51 -16.81 -10.39
N PHE A 337 12.81 -16.57 -10.17
CA PHE A 337 13.60 -15.66 -10.98
C PHE A 337 13.71 -16.17 -12.42
N GLN A 338 14.03 -17.46 -12.60
CA GLN A 338 14.16 -18.07 -13.93
C GLN A 338 12.83 -18.05 -14.70
N ILE A 339 11.71 -18.30 -14.02
CA ILE A 339 10.38 -18.18 -14.62
C ILE A 339 10.11 -16.74 -15.05
N ALA A 340 10.40 -15.75 -14.21
CA ALA A 340 10.27 -14.34 -14.57
C ALA A 340 11.15 -13.98 -15.79
N MET A 341 12.42 -14.40 -15.79
CA MET A 341 13.35 -14.13 -16.88
C MET A 341 13.01 -14.85 -18.19
N SER A 342 12.40 -16.04 -18.14
CA SER A 342 11.93 -16.72 -19.36
C SER A 342 10.92 -15.89 -20.16
N ARG A 343 10.24 -14.95 -19.46
CA ARG A 343 9.24 -14.02 -20.01
C ARG A 343 9.84 -12.69 -20.44
N ALA A 344 11.08 -12.38 -20.10
CA ALA A 344 11.74 -11.11 -20.45
C ALA A 344 12.13 -11.06 -21.94
N GLU A 345 11.97 -9.88 -22.55
CA GLU A 345 12.51 -9.47 -23.87
C GLU A 345 13.91 -8.91 -23.71
#